data_AF-A0AA42X5E0-F1
#
_entry.id   AF-A0AA42X5E0-F1
#
_cell.length_a   1.000
_cell.length_b   1.000
_cell.length_c   1.000
_cell.angle_alpha   90.00
_cell.angle_beta   90.00
_cell.angle_gamma   90.00
#
_symmetry.space_group_name_H-M   'P 1'
#
loop_
_entity.id
_entity.type
_entity.pdbx_description
1 polymer ?
#
loop_
_entity_poly.entity_id
_entity_poly.type
_entity_poly.pdbx_seq_one_letter_code
_entity_poly.pdbx_strand_id
1 'polypeptide(L)' 'MSQIPVLPPHERRILRLDEVEAKSGFKRAHIYNLMKKRQFPQALRLGVRAVGWDSVEIDQWIAERLNNRT' A
#
# COMPACT_ATOMS: atom_id res chain seq x y z
N MET A 1 -19.46 20.58 -21.75
CA MET A 1 -19.33 19.47 -20.78
C MET A 1 -17.85 19.16 -20.65
N SER A 2 -17.18 19.81 -19.70
CA SER A 2 -15.74 19.67 -19.52
C SER A 2 -15.48 18.37 -18.75
N GLN A 3 -15.09 17.33 -19.47
CA GLN A 3 -14.66 16.09 -18.84
C GLN A 3 -13.38 16.38 -18.06
N ILE A 4 -13.47 16.34 -16.73
CA ILE A 4 -12.31 16.26 -15.85
C ILE A 4 -11.51 15.03 -16.32
N PRO A 5 -10.19 15.12 -16.53
CA PRO A 5 -9.38 13.94 -16.72
C PRO A 5 -9.41 13.17 -15.39
N VAL A 6 -10.33 12.22 -15.28
CA VAL A 6 -10.23 11.14 -14.31
C VAL A 6 -8.95 10.40 -14.68
N LEU A 7 -7.86 10.75 -14.00
CA LEU A 7 -6.64 9.95 -13.97
C LEU A 7 -7.10 8.50 -13.75
N PRO A 8 -6.61 7.54 -14.54
CA PRO A 8 -7.06 6.16 -14.42
C PRO A 8 -6.95 5.77 -12.94
N PRO A 9 -7.99 5.16 -12.33
CA PRO A 9 -7.87 4.66 -10.97
C PRO A 9 -6.62 3.80 -10.97
N HIS A 10 -5.63 4.18 -10.15
CA HIS A 10 -4.27 3.66 -10.20
C HIS A 10 -4.32 2.15 -10.47
N GLU A 11 -3.85 1.74 -11.65
CA GLU A 11 -4.07 0.39 -12.15
C GLU A 11 -3.63 -0.60 -11.06
N ARG A 12 -4.58 -1.43 -10.60
CA ARG A 12 -4.35 -2.32 -9.46
C ARG A 12 -3.16 -3.19 -9.77
N ARG A 13 -2.07 -3.01 -9.03
CA ARG A 13 -0.81 -3.69 -9.25
C ARG A 13 -0.22 -4.19 -7.95
N ILE A 14 0.74 -5.09 -8.06
CA ILE A 14 1.48 -5.56 -6.90
C ILE A 14 2.68 -4.65 -6.64
N LEU A 15 2.70 -4.00 -5.48
CA LEU A 15 3.80 -3.16 -5.01
C LEU A 15 4.89 -4.03 -4.39
N ARG A 16 6.15 -3.74 -4.72
CA ARG A 16 7.32 -4.31 -4.02
C ARG A 16 7.63 -3.53 -2.75
N LEU A 17 8.48 -4.08 -1.90
CA LEU A 17 8.85 -3.47 -0.62
C LEU A 17 9.31 -2.01 -0.80
N ASP A 18 10.16 -1.74 -1.78
CA ASP A 18 10.70 -0.39 -2.02
C ASP A 18 9.59 0.62 -2.38
N GLU A 19 8.60 0.20 -3.18
CA GLU A 19 7.42 1.02 -3.49
C GLU A 19 6.54 1.24 -2.25
N VAL A 20 6.36 0.19 -1.44
CA VAL A 20 5.59 0.29 -0.19
C VAL A 20 6.29 1.20 0.82
N GLU A 21 7.62 1.16 0.92
CA GLU A 21 8.38 2.10 1.74
C GLU A 21 8.19 3.54 1.27
N ALA A 22 8.30 3.77 -0.04
CA ALA A 22 8.14 5.09 -0.63
C ALA A 22 6.72 5.65 -0.41
N LYS A 23 5.70 4.79 -0.50
CA LYS A 23 4.29 5.18 -0.40
C LYS A 23 3.83 5.37 1.05
N SER A 24 4.24 4.49 1.95
CA SER A 24 3.85 4.55 3.38
C SER A 24 4.76 5.45 4.22
N GLY A 25 5.96 5.77 3.75
CA GLY A 25 7.00 6.46 4.52
C GLY A 25 7.67 5.59 5.60
N PHE A 26 7.26 4.34 5.76
CA PHE A 26 7.82 3.42 6.73
C PHE A 26 8.94 2.58 6.14
N LYS A 27 9.97 2.31 6.96
CA LYS A 27 11.03 1.36 6.62
C LYS A 27 10.60 -0.08 6.86
N ARG A 28 11.26 -1.00 6.14
CA ARG A 28 11.06 -2.45 6.15
C ARG A 28 10.76 -3.03 7.53
N ALA A 29 11.61 -2.75 8.51
CA ALA A 29 11.45 -3.29 9.87
C ALA A 29 10.13 -2.85 10.51
N HIS A 30 9.74 -1.60 10.30
CA HIS A 30 8.49 -1.05 10.81
C HIS A 30 7.28 -1.67 10.08
N ILE A 31 7.36 -1.82 8.75
CA ILE A 31 6.32 -2.49 7.96
C ILE A 31 6.07 -3.91 8.50
N TYR A 32 7.12 -4.72 8.66
CA TYR A 32 6.97 -6.08 9.19
C TYR A 32 6.44 -6.11 10.63
N ASN A 33 6.83 -5.14 11.47
CA ASN A 33 6.28 -5.01 12.81
C ASN A 33 4.78 -4.70 12.80
N LEU A 34 4.31 -3.80 11.92
CA LEU A 34 2.88 -3.49 11.78
C LEU A 34 2.12 -4.68 11.19
N MET A 35 2.70 -5.40 10.23
CA MET A 35 2.11 -6.63 9.69
C MET A 35 1.91 -7.67 10.79
N LYS A 36 2.91 -7.89 11.66
CA LYS A 36 2.79 -8.80 12.82
C LYS A 36 1.68 -8.37 13.77
N LYS A 37 1.49 -7.06 13.96
CA LYS A 37 0.42 -6.48 14.76
C LYS A 37 -0.94 -6.41 14.04
N ARG A 38 -1.03 -6.86 12.79
CA ARG A 38 -2.22 -6.70 11.91
C ARG A 38 -2.69 -5.26 11.75
N GLN A 39 -1.76 -4.31 11.82
CA GLN A 39 -2.00 -2.87 11.66
C GLN A 39 -1.52 -2.33 10.30
N PHE A 40 -1.20 -3.23 9.37
CA PHE A 40 -0.73 -2.95 8.02
C PHE A 40 -1.17 -4.08 7.07
N PRO A 41 -1.45 -3.80 5.79
CA PRO A 41 -1.80 -4.81 4.79
C PRO A 41 -0.80 -5.96 4.72
N GLN A 42 -1.28 -7.18 4.58
CA GLN A 42 -0.42 -8.36 4.54
C GLN A 42 0.23 -8.51 3.17
N ALA A 43 1.46 -9.01 3.16
CA ALA A 43 2.16 -9.26 1.90
C ALA A 43 1.61 -10.53 1.24
N LEU A 44 1.30 -10.42 -0.05
CA LEU A 44 0.98 -11.52 -0.94
C LEU A 44 2.28 -12.21 -1.39
N ARG A 45 2.33 -13.54 -1.26
CA ARG A 45 3.45 -14.32 -1.75
C ARG A 45 3.33 -14.50 -3.26
N LEU A 46 4.22 -13.87 -4.02
CA LEU A 46 4.25 -13.95 -5.48
C LEU A 46 5.12 -15.10 -5.99
N GLY A 47 5.99 -15.65 -5.14
CA GLY A 47 6.83 -16.78 -5.48
C GLY A 47 7.68 -17.26 -4.30
N VAL A 48 8.68 -18.10 -4.59
CA VAL A 48 9.51 -18.73 -3.56
C VAL A 48 10.25 -17.69 -2.71
N ARG A 49 10.81 -16.66 -3.36
CA ARG A 49 11.62 -15.59 -2.74
C ARG A 49 11.01 -14.20 -2.85
N ALA A 50 9.79 -14.09 -3.36
CA ALA A 50 9.19 -12.83 -3.74
C ALA A 50 7.84 -12.62 -3.05
N VAL A 51 7.66 -11.45 -2.46
CA VAL A 51 6.41 -10.97 -1.89
C VAL A 51 6.06 -9.61 -2.48
N GLY A 52 4.81 -9.20 -2.35
CA GLY A 52 4.36 -7.86 -2.70
C GLY A 52 3.03 -7.54 -2.04
N TRP A 53 2.56 -6.31 -2.18
CA TRP A 53 1.33 -5.83 -1.57
C TRP A 53 0.35 -5.37 -2.64
N ASP A 54 -0.94 -5.52 -2.38
CA ASP A 54 -1.95 -4.96 -3.25
C ASP A 54 -1.91 -3.42 -3.19
N SER A 55 -1.78 -2.76 -4.35
CA SER A 55 -1.69 -1.31 -4.38
C SER A 55 -2.91 -0.62 -3.78
N VAL A 56 -4.11 -1.20 -3.97
CA VAL A 56 -5.38 -0.65 -3.48
C VAL A 56 -5.48 -0.79 -1.97
N GLU A 57 -5.05 -1.93 -1.40
CA GLU A 57 -5.05 -2.11 0.06
C GLU A 57 -4.09 -1.12 0.74
N ILE A 58 -2.91 -0.89 0.14
CA ILE A 58 -1.97 0.11 0.65
C ILE A 58 -2.57 1.51 0.58
N ASP A 59 -3.21 1.87 -0.53
CA ASP A 59 -3.87 3.18 -0.70
C ASP A 59 -5.00 3.39 0.32
N GLN A 60 -5.84 2.38 0.51
CA GLN A 60 -6.92 2.42 1.49
C GLN A 60 -6.38 2.60 2.91
N TRP A 61 -5.35 1.84 3.28
CA TRP A 61 -4.73 1.96 4.61
C TRP A 61 -4.11 3.34 4.84
N ILE A 62 -3.50 3.96 3.82
CA ILE A 62 -2.98 5.34 3.90
C ILE A 62 -4.14 6.33 4.08
N ALA A 63 -5.21 6.19 3.29
CA ALA A 63 -6.38 7.06 3.36
C ALA A 63 -7.07 6.98 4.74
N GLU A 64 -7.23 5.79 5.30
CA GLU A 64 -7.77 5.58 6.65
C GLU A 64 -6.92 6.29 7.72
N ARG A 65 -5.58 6.18 7.63
CA ARG A 65 -4.66 6.88 8.54
C ARG A 65 -4.79 8.39 8.43
N LEU A 66 -4.95 8.92 7.22
CA LEU A 66 -5.13 10.36 7.00
C LEU A 66 -6.46 10.86 7.56
N ASN A 67 -7.54 10.10 7.36
CA ASN A 67 -8.87 10.45 7.87
C ASN A 67 -8.92 10.44 9.41
N ASN A 68 -8.20 9.51 10.05
CA ASN A 68 -8.08 9.42 11.51
C ASN A 68 -7.23 10.54 12.16
N ARG A 69 -6.70 11.50 11.39
CA ARG A 69 -5.97 12.68 11.94
C ARG A 69 -6.90 13.87 12.23
N THR A 70 -8.19 13.74 11.92
CA THR A 70 -9.25 14.72 12.15
C THR A 70 -10.07 14.32 13.36
#